data_AF-A0A976E689-F1
#
_entry.id   AF-A0A976E689-F1
#
_cell.length_a   1.000
_cell.length_b   1.000
_cell.length_c   1.000
_cell.angle_alpha   90.00
_cell.angle_beta   90.00
_cell.angle_gamma   90.00
#
_symmetry.space_group_name_H-M   'P 1'
#
loop_
_entity.id
_entity.type
_entity.pdbx_description
1 polymer ?
#
loop_
_entity_poly.entity_id
_entity_poly.type
_entity_poly.pdbx_seq_one_letter_code
_entity_poly.pdbx_strand_id
1 'polypeptide(L)'
;DTGHAHERHITGGGKAAAQHPAMRWVNTLQGNLKTAIGGTLHAFDFARHADRYLAEFAWRFNRRTDLASLVPRLLFRSVNTPPRTASWLRRPESG
;
A
#
# COMPACT_ATOMS: atom_id res chain seq x y z
N ASP A 1 4.54 18.15 18.72
CA ASP A 1 3.18 17.62 18.96
C ASP A 1 2.15 18.23 18.05
N THR A 2 1.95 17.64 16.87
CA THR A 2 0.74 17.91 16.08
C THR A 2 -0.25 16.80 16.39
N GLY A 3 -1.01 16.95 17.48
CA GLY A 3 -2.05 16.01 17.87
C GLY A 3 -3.13 15.97 16.79
N HIS A 4 -3.27 14.84 16.10
CA HIS A 4 -4.40 14.62 15.21
C HIS A 4 -5.63 14.29 16.06
N ALA A 5 -6.68 15.10 15.94
CA ALA A 5 -7.96 14.82 16.59
C ALA A 5 -8.60 13.59 15.93
N HIS A 6 -8.73 12.50 16.67
CA HIS A 6 -9.40 11.30 16.20
C HIS A 6 -10.89 11.39 16.50
N GLU A 7 -11.72 11.53 15.45
CA GLU A 7 -13.18 11.47 15.55
C GLU A 7 -13.66 10.03 15.31
N ARG A 8 -14.36 9.45 16.29
CA ARG A 8 -14.90 8.10 16.20
C ARG A 8 -16.31 8.13 15.61
N HIS A 9 -16.51 7.45 14.48
CA HIS A 9 -17.84 7.21 13.92
C HIS A 9 -18.28 5.76 14.16
N ILE A 10 -19.48 5.56 14.71
CA ILE A 10 -20.09 4.23 14.90
C ILE A 10 -21.08 4.00 13.76
N THR A 11 -20.70 3.20 12.77
CA THR A 11 -21.47 3.02 11.53
C THR A 11 -22.30 1.73 11.47
N GLY A 12 -22.27 0.90 12.53
CA GLY A 12 -22.83 -0.45 12.47
C GLY A 12 -22.05 -1.35 11.49
N GLY A 13 -22.70 -2.41 10.99
CA GLY A 13 -22.10 -3.36 10.04
C GLY A 13 -22.79 -3.41 8.68
N GLY A 14 -22.19 -4.14 7.74
CA GLY A 14 -22.77 -4.42 6.43
C GLY A 14 -22.60 -3.30 5.40
N LYS A 15 -23.30 -3.44 4.26
CA LYS A 15 -23.15 -2.56 3.09
C LYS A 15 -23.46 -1.09 3.40
N ALA A 16 -24.47 -0.84 4.23
CA ALA A 16 -24.85 0.52 4.62
C ALA A 16 -23.74 1.23 5.41
N ALA A 17 -23.05 0.50 6.31
CA ALA A 17 -21.91 1.03 7.06
C ALA A 17 -20.76 1.44 6.12
N ALA A 18 -20.44 0.59 5.14
CA ALA A 18 -19.40 0.88 4.15
C ALA A 18 -19.75 2.07 3.23
N GLN A 19 -21.02 2.42 3.07
CA GLN A 19 -21.46 3.58 2.28
C GLN A 19 -21.48 4.89 3.06
N HIS A 20 -21.07 4.88 4.33
CA HIS A 20 -21.02 6.08 5.15
C HIS A 20 -20.11 7.15 4.50
N PRO A 21 -20.53 8.44 4.44
CA PRO A 21 -19.76 9.49 3.78
C PRO A 21 -18.31 9.63 4.26
N ALA A 22 -18.07 9.43 5.57
CA ALA A 22 -16.73 9.46 6.14
C ALA A 22 -15.80 8.34 5.61
N MET A 23 -16.35 7.24 5.09
CA MET A 23 -15.58 6.14 4.51
C MET A 23 -15.28 6.32 3.02
N ARG A 24 -15.81 7.36 2.36
CA ARG A 24 -15.66 7.55 0.91
C ARG A 24 -14.21 7.48 0.46
N TRP A 25 -13.30 8.19 1.13
CA TRP A 25 -11.88 8.19 0.78
C TRP A 25 -11.16 6.89 1.13
N VAL A 26 -11.60 6.21 2.18
CA VAL A 26 -11.10 4.86 2.51
C VAL A 26 -11.48 3.89 1.40
N ASN A 27 -12.73 3.92 0.93
CA ASN A 27 -13.20 3.09 -0.18
C ASN A 27 -12.49 3.41 -1.50
N THR A 28 -12.25 4.69 -1.79
CA THR A 28 -11.46 5.09 -2.97
C THR A 28 -10.03 4.55 -2.89
N LEU A 29 -9.39 4.66 -1.72
CA LEU A 29 -8.05 4.11 -1.49
C LEU A 29 -8.03 2.59 -1.68
N GLN A 30 -8.98 1.88 -1.08
CA GLN A 30 -9.10 0.42 -1.23
C GLN A 30 -9.37 0.02 -2.69
N GLY A 31 -10.20 0.78 -3.42
CA GLY A 31 -10.44 0.57 -4.85
C GLY A 31 -9.16 0.72 -5.68
N ASN A 32 -8.38 1.77 -5.43
CA ASN A 32 -7.10 1.99 -6.10
C ASN A 32 -6.08 0.89 -5.76
N LEU A 33 -6.03 0.45 -4.50
CA LEU A 33 -5.18 -0.66 -4.07
C LEU A 33 -5.56 -1.95 -4.81
N LYS A 34 -6.85 -2.28 -4.87
CA LYS A 34 -7.35 -3.46 -5.59
C LYS A 34 -6.99 -3.40 -7.07
N THR A 35 -7.14 -2.24 -7.72
CA THR A 35 -6.76 -2.06 -9.13
C THR A 35 -5.25 -2.20 -9.34
N ALA A 36 -4.42 -1.63 -8.46
CA ALA A 36 -2.96 -1.74 -8.54
C ALA A 36 -2.50 -3.21 -8.41
N ILE A 37 -3.11 -3.95 -7.46
CA ILE A 37 -2.85 -5.37 -7.25
C ILE A 37 -3.32 -6.21 -8.46
N GLY A 38 -4.56 -6.00 -8.91
CA GLY A 38 -5.17 -6.79 -9.97
C GLY A 38 -4.61 -6.51 -11.37
N GLY A 39 -4.10 -5.31 -11.61
CA GLY A 39 -3.57 -4.90 -12.91
C GLY A 39 -2.04 -5.05 -12.99
N THR A 40 -1.32 -4.25 -12.23
CA THR A 40 0.14 -4.07 -12.40
C THR A 40 0.96 -5.16 -11.70
N LEU A 41 0.47 -5.67 -10.57
CA LEU A 41 1.21 -6.61 -9.71
C LEU A 41 0.79 -8.08 -9.90
N HIS A 42 0.07 -8.38 -10.98
CA HIS A 42 -0.51 -9.70 -11.25
C HIS A 42 0.51 -10.81 -11.54
N ALA A 43 1.81 -10.47 -11.65
CA ALA A 43 2.84 -11.33 -12.21
C ALA A 43 3.18 -12.57 -11.36
N PHE A 44 2.88 -12.58 -10.06
CA PHE A 44 3.19 -13.71 -9.19
C PHE A 44 2.12 -13.78 -8.11
N ASP A 45 1.41 -14.92 -8.05
CA ASP A 45 0.73 -15.48 -6.88
C ASP A 45 0.57 -14.46 -5.74
N PHE A 46 -0.54 -13.71 -5.72
CA PHE A 46 -0.71 -12.59 -4.80
C PHE A 46 -0.39 -12.98 -3.35
N ALA A 47 -0.78 -14.19 -2.94
CA ALA A 47 -0.50 -14.71 -1.60
C ALA A 47 1.01 -14.82 -1.32
N ARG A 48 1.83 -15.09 -2.32
CA ARG A 48 3.29 -15.21 -2.20
C ARG A 48 3.97 -13.89 -1.85
N HIS A 49 3.46 -12.76 -2.32
CA HIS A 49 4.14 -11.45 -2.21
C HIS A 49 3.24 -10.31 -1.70
N ALA A 50 2.14 -10.65 -1.04
CA ALA A 50 1.12 -9.69 -0.59
C ALA A 50 1.72 -8.53 0.23
N ASP A 51 2.60 -8.83 1.18
CA ASP A 51 3.18 -7.81 2.06
C ASP A 51 4.07 -6.84 1.31
N ARG A 52 4.86 -7.32 0.32
CA ARG A 52 5.68 -6.43 -0.52
C ARG A 52 4.82 -5.54 -1.40
N TYR A 53 3.76 -6.07 -1.98
CA TYR A 53 2.82 -5.29 -2.78
C TYR A 53 2.12 -4.22 -1.94
N LEU A 54 1.71 -4.57 -0.72
CA LEU A 54 1.12 -3.60 0.20
C LEU A 54 2.13 -2.54 0.65
N ALA A 55 3.36 -2.94 0.96
CA ALA A 55 4.42 -2.02 1.35
C ALA A 55 4.79 -1.04 0.23
N GLU A 56 4.87 -1.52 -1.02
CA GLU A 56 5.10 -0.69 -2.20
C GLU A 56 3.96 0.32 -2.40
N PHE A 57 2.70 -0.12 -2.29
CA PHE A 57 1.55 0.77 -2.37
C PHE A 57 1.57 1.83 -1.26
N ALA A 58 1.78 1.42 -0.01
CA ALA A 58 1.85 2.33 1.13
C ALA A 58 3.00 3.34 0.97
N TRP A 59 4.15 2.90 0.48
CA TRP A 59 5.31 3.76 0.25
C TRP A 59 5.03 4.87 -0.76
N ARG A 60 4.34 4.54 -1.87
CA ARG A 60 3.88 5.52 -2.88
C ARG A 60 2.74 6.39 -2.33
N PHE A 61 1.74 5.80 -1.70
CA PHE A 61 0.57 6.50 -1.19
C PHE A 61 0.93 7.58 -0.16
N ASN A 62 1.87 7.28 0.75
CA ASN A 62 2.37 8.21 1.75
C ASN A 62 3.18 9.38 1.15
N ARG A 63 3.55 9.29 -0.13
CA ARG A 63 4.32 10.31 -0.87
C ARG A 63 3.59 10.80 -2.12
N ARG A 64 2.29 10.53 -2.22
CA ARG A 64 1.48 10.82 -3.41
C ARG A 64 1.41 12.30 -3.80
N THR A 65 1.81 13.20 -2.91
CA THR A 65 1.87 14.65 -3.15
C THR A 65 3.16 15.08 -3.86
N ASP A 66 4.19 14.22 -3.88
CA ASP A 66 5.49 14.49 -4.51
C ASP A 66 6.03 13.20 -5.16
N LEU A 67 5.39 12.82 -6.26
CA LEU A 67 5.75 11.62 -7.01
C LEU A 67 7.12 11.74 -7.68
N ALA A 68 7.54 12.94 -8.07
CA ALA A 68 8.83 13.19 -8.70
C ALA A 68 9.99 12.78 -7.79
N SER A 69 9.83 12.91 -6.47
CA SER A 69 10.84 12.46 -5.50
C SER A 69 10.97 10.94 -5.36
N LEU A 70 10.03 10.14 -5.89
CA LEU A 70 10.05 8.69 -5.70
C LEU A 70 11.27 8.05 -6.36
N VAL A 71 11.59 8.43 -7.60
CA VAL A 71 12.73 7.87 -8.35
C VAL A 71 14.07 8.12 -7.64
N PRO A 72 14.46 9.37 -7.30
CA PRO A 72 15.72 9.60 -6.61
C PRO A 72 15.76 8.96 -5.21
N ARG A 73 14.63 8.90 -4.48
CA ARG A 73 14.56 8.20 -3.18
C ARG A 73 14.73 6.70 -3.32
N LEU A 74 14.11 6.09 -4.33
CA LEU A 74 14.25 4.66 -4.59
C LEU A 74 15.70 4.35 -4.95
N LEU A 75 16.31 5.13 -5.85
CA LEU A 75 17.72 4.98 -6.21
C LEU A 75 18.63 5.07 -4.98
N PHE A 76 18.44 6.10 -4.16
CA PHE A 76 19.18 6.26 -2.92
C PHE A 76 19.03 5.05 -1.99
N ARG A 77 17.80 4.54 -1.80
CA ARG A 77 17.56 3.35 -0.98
C ARG A 77 18.19 2.10 -1.57
N SER A 78 18.13 1.90 -2.88
CA SER A 78 18.72 0.76 -3.57
C SER A 78 20.24 0.71 -3.41
N VAL A 79 20.92 1.86 -3.55
CA VAL A 79 22.38 1.96 -3.37
C VAL A 79 22.79 1.68 -1.92
N ASN A 80 21.97 2.05 -0.95
CA ASN A 80 22.26 1.87 0.48
C ASN A 80 21.72 0.54 1.05
N THR A 81 21.06 -0.29 0.25
CA THR A 81 20.55 -1.59 0.70
C THR A 81 21.57 -2.67 0.35
N PRO A 82 21.98 -3.54 1.30
CA PRO A 82 22.85 -4.66 0.99
C PRO A 82 22.29 -5.53 -0.14
N PRO A 83 23.14 -6.05 -1.04
CA PRO A 83 22.68 -6.85 -2.17
C PRO A 83 21.90 -8.07 -1.68
N ARG A 84 20.76 -8.32 -2.32
CA ARG A 84 19.92 -9.51 -2.08
C ARG A 84 20.01 -10.43 -3.28
N THR A 85 20.10 -11.73 -3.02
CA THR A 85 20.13 -12.74 -4.09
C THR A 85 18.76 -12.84 -4.77
N ALA A 86 18.74 -13.22 -6.06
CA ALA A 86 17.49 -13.48 -6.77
C ALA A 86 16.65 -14.59 -6.09
N SER A 87 17.30 -15.56 -5.45
CA SER A 87 16.60 -16.59 -4.66
C SER A 87 15.88 -15.99 -3.46
N TRP A 88 16.48 -15.03 -2.75
CA TRP A 88 15.85 -14.33 -1.64
C TRP A 88 14.63 -13.53 -2.10
N LEU A 89 14.76 -12.79 -3.21
CA LEU A 89 13.66 -12.01 -3.79
C LEU A 89 12.46 -12.89 -4.21
N ARG A 90 12.70 -14.13 -4.64
CA ARG A 90 11.63 -15.05 -5.02
C ARG A 90 10.99 -15.81 -3.86
N ARG A 91 11.51 -15.68 -2.63
CA ARG A 91 10.90 -16.32 -1.46
C ARG A 91 9.52 -15.72 -1.19
N PRO A 92 8.50 -16.55 -0.90
CA PRO A 92 7.25 -16.08 -0.35
C PRO A 92 7.49 -15.26 0.92
N GLU A 93 6.65 -14.26 1.15
CA GLU A 93 6.44 -13.73 2.49
C GLU A 93 5.88 -14.87 3.36
N SER A 94 6.44 -15.08 4.55
CA SER A 94 6.02 -16.16 5.44
C SER A 94 4.57 -15.92 5.87
N GLY A 95 3.66 -16.84 5.53
CA GLY A 95 2.32 -16.91 6.12
C GLY A 95 2.35 -17.59 7.49
#